data_AF-A0A5P8E6U4-F1
#
_entry.id   AF-A0A5P8E6U4-F1
#
_cell.length_a   1.000
_cell.length_b   1.000
_cell.length_c   1.000
_cell.angle_alpha   90.00
_cell.angle_beta   90.00
_cell.angle_gamma   90.00
#
_symmetry.space_group_name_H-M   'P 1'
#
loop_
_entity.id
_entity.type
_entity.pdbx_description
1 polymer ?
#
loop_
_entity_poly.entity_id
_entity_poly.type
_entity_poly.pdbx_seq_one_letter_code
_entity_poly.pdbx_strand_id
1 'polypeptide(L)'
;MAAQTRGMVKREGGYTNVRSGPGTYYSVVRKIRDGSTIYYTNYGGGWCAVYSNSSPRSFIGYMASSKIVRGSGYDRPYDRSYDRTNYSTSGLVSAQVVREGGYTNIRRGPGSNYGIVKKVRDGSWITIRPNGSTWIPVYQGGRHIGYIHASKVYNY
;
A
#
# COMPACT_ATOMS: atom_id res chain seq x y z
N MET A 1 -11.91 -2.69 -30.96
CA MET A 1 -10.83 -2.86 -29.96
C MET A 1 -11.43 -2.59 -28.58
N ALA A 2 -11.20 -3.45 -27.58
CA ALA A 2 -11.69 -3.17 -26.23
C ALA A 2 -11.01 -1.89 -25.71
N ALA A 3 -11.80 -0.92 -25.23
CA ALA A 3 -11.26 0.31 -24.69
C ALA A 3 -10.43 0.00 -23.43
N GLN A 4 -9.19 0.50 -23.38
CA GLN A 4 -8.35 0.40 -22.20
C GLN A 4 -8.90 1.32 -21.11
N THR A 5 -9.02 0.80 -19.89
CA THR A 5 -9.40 1.56 -18.70
C THR A 5 -8.13 1.96 -17.94
N ARG A 6 -8.02 3.23 -17.55
CA ARG A 6 -6.98 3.66 -16.61
C ARG A 6 -7.26 3.01 -15.24
N GLY A 7 -6.22 2.60 -14.52
CA GLY A 7 -6.25 1.79 -13.30
C GLY A 7 -5.15 2.17 -12.32
N MET A 8 -5.23 1.68 -11.08
CA MET A 8 -4.14 1.78 -10.11
C MET A 8 -3.91 0.42 -9.46
N VAL A 9 -2.64 0.06 -9.23
CA VAL A 9 -2.29 -1.15 -8.48
C VAL A 9 -2.70 -1.00 -7.01
N LYS A 10 -3.43 -1.97 -6.48
CA LYS A 10 -3.91 -2.00 -5.09
C LYS A 10 -2.74 -1.96 -4.11
N ARG A 11 -2.90 -1.26 -2.98
CA ARG A 11 -1.85 -1.02 -1.98
C ARG A 11 -1.92 -2.02 -0.84
N GLU A 12 -1.37 -3.22 -1.04
CA GLU A 12 -1.47 -4.36 -0.10
C GLU A 12 -0.17 -5.15 0.09
N GLY A 13 0.89 -4.91 -0.69
CA GLY A 13 2.07 -5.79 -0.69
C GLY A 13 3.36 -5.15 -1.19
N GLY A 14 3.36 -3.86 -1.53
CA GLY A 14 4.50 -3.13 -2.08
C GLY A 14 4.64 -3.27 -3.59
N TYR A 15 4.39 -4.47 -4.14
CA TYR A 15 4.31 -4.70 -5.59
C TYR A 15 3.32 -5.80 -5.95
N THR A 16 2.83 -5.74 -7.19
CA THR A 16 2.06 -6.81 -7.83
C THR A 16 2.81 -7.40 -9.02
N ASN A 17 2.78 -8.73 -9.14
CA ASN A 17 3.38 -9.45 -10.25
C ASN A 17 2.52 -9.33 -11.51
N VAL A 18 3.17 -8.96 -12.62
CA VAL A 18 2.64 -9.04 -13.98
C VAL A 18 3.28 -10.25 -14.65
N ARG A 19 2.47 -11.09 -15.28
CA ARG A 19 2.86 -12.40 -15.80
C ARG A 19 2.73 -12.46 -17.32
N SER A 20 3.44 -13.41 -17.94
CA SER A 20 3.41 -13.65 -19.38
C SER A 20 2.06 -14.15 -19.89
N GLY A 21 1.23 -14.73 -19.02
CA GLY A 21 -0.12 -15.19 -19.32
C GLY A 21 -1.10 -15.05 -18.15
N PRO A 22 -2.41 -15.27 -18.40
CA PRO A 22 -3.48 -15.15 -17.42
C PRO A 22 -3.53 -16.39 -16.51
N GLY A 23 -2.68 -16.40 -15.49
CA GLY A 23 -2.60 -17.52 -14.54
C GLY A 23 -1.38 -17.42 -13.64
N THR A 24 -1.43 -18.05 -12.47
CA THR A 24 -0.31 -18.07 -11.52
C THR A 24 0.84 -18.98 -11.94
N TYR A 25 0.60 -19.90 -12.88
CA TYR A 25 1.59 -20.81 -13.47
C TYR A 25 2.46 -20.15 -14.56
N TYR A 26 2.06 -18.98 -15.07
CA TYR A 26 2.87 -18.23 -16.04
C TYR A 26 4.03 -17.49 -15.35
N SER A 27 5.14 -17.37 -16.06
CA SER A 27 6.32 -16.64 -15.58
C SER A 27 6.02 -15.17 -15.28
N VAL A 28 6.67 -14.62 -14.25
CA VAL A 28 6.59 -13.18 -13.93
C VAL A 28 7.49 -12.42 -14.90
N VAL A 29 6.94 -11.44 -15.60
CA VAL A 29 7.65 -10.61 -16.59
C VAL A 29 7.95 -9.20 -16.06
N ARG A 30 7.17 -8.73 -15.08
CA ARG A 30 7.39 -7.44 -14.41
C ARG A 30 6.79 -7.43 -13.01
N LYS A 31 7.34 -6.60 -12.13
CA LYS A 31 6.71 -6.19 -10.87
C LYS A 31 6.31 -4.73 -10.96
N ILE A 32 5.05 -4.41 -10.70
CA ILE A 32 4.56 -3.03 -10.68
C ILE A 32 4.33 -2.64 -9.23
N ARG A 33 4.87 -1.49 -8.81
CA ARG A 33 4.71 -0.99 -7.44
C ARG A 33 3.25 -0.68 -7.13
N ASP A 34 2.87 -0.92 -5.90
CA ASP A 34 1.56 -0.53 -5.38
C ASP A 34 1.33 0.98 -5.56
N GLY A 35 0.12 1.36 -5.93
CA GLY A 35 -0.20 2.75 -6.26
C GLY A 35 0.32 3.23 -7.62
N SER A 36 0.98 2.39 -8.43
CA SER A 36 1.32 2.79 -9.79
C SER A 36 0.05 2.91 -10.62
N THR A 37 -0.03 3.96 -11.45
CA THR A 37 -1.04 4.06 -12.50
C THR A 37 -0.73 3.03 -13.58
N ILE A 38 -1.76 2.35 -14.06
CA ILE A 38 -1.70 1.39 -15.15
C ILE A 38 -2.86 1.63 -16.12
N TYR A 39 -2.80 1.01 -17.29
CA TYR A 39 -3.94 0.88 -18.18
C TYR A 39 -4.25 -0.60 -18.34
N TYR A 40 -5.51 -0.98 -18.44
CA TYR A 40 -5.87 -2.39 -18.51
C TYR A 40 -7.13 -2.65 -19.32
N THR A 41 -7.23 -3.86 -19.87
CA THR A 41 -8.49 -4.41 -20.40
C THR A 41 -8.86 -5.65 -19.61
N ASN A 42 -10.16 -5.88 -19.43
CA ASN A 42 -10.63 -7.12 -18.83
C ASN A 42 -10.33 -8.27 -19.80
N TYR A 43 -9.64 -9.30 -19.32
CA TYR A 43 -9.34 -10.50 -20.11
C TYR A 43 -10.31 -11.65 -19.79
N GLY A 44 -10.90 -11.64 -18.58
CA GLY A 44 -11.71 -12.75 -18.06
C GLY A 44 -10.94 -13.64 -17.07
N GLY A 45 -11.65 -14.53 -16.37
CA GLY A 45 -11.04 -15.48 -15.43
C GLY A 45 -10.32 -14.85 -14.23
N GLY A 46 -10.66 -13.61 -13.86
CA GLY A 46 -9.96 -12.88 -12.79
C GLY A 46 -8.65 -12.22 -13.22
N TRP A 47 -8.38 -12.12 -14.52
CA TRP A 47 -7.17 -11.49 -15.06
C TRP A 47 -7.48 -10.27 -15.93
N CYS A 48 -6.52 -9.36 -16.00
CA CYS A 48 -6.54 -8.20 -16.87
C CYS A 48 -5.22 -8.13 -17.65
N ALA A 49 -5.31 -7.79 -18.93
CA ALA A 49 -4.14 -7.39 -19.71
C ALA A 49 -3.75 -5.97 -19.31
N VAL A 50 -2.47 -5.73 -19.03
CA VAL A 50 -1.95 -4.47 -18.47
C VAL A 50 -0.99 -3.81 -19.45
N TYR A 51 -1.07 -2.49 -19.51
CA TYR A 51 -0.37 -1.60 -20.44
C TYR A 51 0.26 -0.43 -19.66
N SER A 52 1.36 0.12 -20.16
CA SER A 52 2.02 1.27 -19.50
C SER A 52 1.33 2.59 -19.80
N ASN A 53 0.63 2.69 -20.93
CA ASN A 53 -0.18 3.85 -21.33
C ASN A 53 -1.44 3.40 -22.10
N SER A 54 -2.21 4.34 -22.63
CA SER A 54 -3.44 4.07 -23.40
C SER A 54 -3.21 3.47 -24.81
N SER A 55 -1.95 3.23 -25.20
CA SER A 55 -1.61 2.62 -26.49
C SER A 55 -1.64 1.09 -26.39
N PRO A 56 -2.26 0.39 -27.36
CA PRO A 56 -2.17 -1.08 -27.48
C PRO A 56 -0.74 -1.61 -27.59
N ARG A 57 0.20 -0.81 -28.13
CA ARG A 57 1.63 -1.18 -28.27
C ARG A 57 2.38 -1.20 -26.94
N SER A 58 1.76 -0.68 -25.86
CA SER A 58 2.40 -0.55 -24.55
C SER A 58 2.13 -1.73 -23.62
N PHE A 59 1.72 -2.87 -24.18
CA PHE A 59 1.42 -4.10 -23.46
C PHE A 59 2.60 -4.57 -22.60
N ILE A 60 2.32 -4.94 -21.37
CA ILE A 60 3.30 -5.42 -20.38
C ILE A 60 3.10 -6.90 -20.09
N GLY A 61 1.86 -7.35 -19.94
CA GLY A 61 1.51 -8.70 -19.51
C GLY A 61 0.16 -8.74 -18.78
N TYR A 62 -0.04 -9.77 -17.96
CA TYR A 62 -1.30 -10.04 -17.28
C TYR A 62 -1.19 -9.87 -15.76
N MET A 63 -2.20 -9.27 -15.15
CA MET A 63 -2.26 -9.02 -13.72
C MET A 63 -3.62 -9.45 -13.16
N ALA A 64 -3.64 -9.94 -11.92
CA ALA A 64 -4.88 -10.32 -11.25
C ALA A 64 -5.80 -9.09 -11.09
N SER A 65 -7.05 -9.22 -11.48
CA SER A 65 -8.04 -8.13 -11.43
C SER A 65 -8.30 -7.64 -10.00
N SER A 66 -8.18 -8.54 -9.01
CA SER A 66 -8.28 -8.23 -7.58
C SER A 66 -7.20 -7.28 -7.06
N LYS A 67 -6.13 -7.07 -7.85
CA LYS A 67 -5.05 -6.12 -7.58
C LYS A 67 -5.21 -4.79 -8.32
N ILE A 68 -6.34 -4.55 -8.97
CA ILE A 68 -6.63 -3.30 -9.70
C ILE A 68 -7.75 -2.53 -9.00
N VAL A 69 -7.50 -1.26 -8.73
CA VAL A 69 -8.51 -0.30 -8.30
C VAL A 69 -9.09 0.41 -9.53
N ARG A 70 -10.41 0.26 -9.74
CA ARG A 70 -11.18 0.86 -10.84
C ARG A 70 -11.63 2.29 -10.51
N GLY A 71 -11.97 3.09 -11.52
CA GLY A 71 -12.06 4.54 -11.42
C GLY A 71 -13.13 5.12 -10.52
N SER A 72 -12.88 6.38 -10.13
CA SER A 72 -13.32 7.18 -8.95
C SER A 72 -12.36 7.16 -7.73
N GLY A 73 -11.34 6.30 -7.74
CA GLY A 73 -10.22 6.33 -6.76
C GLY A 73 -8.92 6.98 -7.25
N TYR A 74 -8.89 7.52 -8.47
CA TYR A 74 -7.66 8.00 -9.14
C TYR A 74 -7.10 9.31 -8.56
N ASP A 75 -7.95 10.13 -7.94
CA ASP A 75 -7.59 11.41 -7.32
C ASP A 75 -7.39 11.30 -5.81
N ARG A 76 -6.85 10.17 -5.37
CA ARG A 76 -6.12 10.17 -4.11
C ARG A 76 -4.65 9.91 -4.40
N PRO A 77 -3.84 10.98 -4.53
CA PRO A 77 -2.56 10.92 -3.88
C PRO A 77 -2.85 10.35 -2.47
N TYR A 78 -2.07 9.39 -1.98
CA TYR A 78 -2.06 9.15 -0.54
C TYR A 78 -1.25 10.29 0.09
N ASP A 79 -1.73 11.50 -0.16
CA ASP A 79 -1.24 12.78 0.24
C ASP A 79 -2.50 13.66 0.22
N ARG A 80 -2.97 14.02 1.43
CA ARG A 80 -4.09 14.94 1.71
C ARG A 80 -5.55 14.41 1.65
N SER A 81 -5.82 13.14 1.97
CA SER A 81 -7.16 12.70 2.43
C SER A 81 -7.10 11.92 3.74
N TYR A 82 -6.42 12.51 4.74
CA TYR A 82 -6.65 12.19 6.16
C TYR A 82 -7.04 13.47 6.90
N ASP A 83 -7.82 14.33 6.25
CA ASP A 83 -8.31 15.55 6.86
C ASP A 83 -9.64 16.00 6.24
N ARG A 84 -10.68 15.23 6.53
CA ARG A 84 -11.93 15.78 7.09
C ARG A 84 -12.80 14.62 7.58
N THR A 85 -12.41 14.05 8.71
CA THR A 85 -13.30 13.23 9.51
C THR A 85 -12.82 13.34 10.94
N ASN A 86 -13.72 13.83 11.81
CA ASN A 86 -13.55 14.00 13.24
C ASN A 86 -12.52 13.04 13.82
N TYR A 87 -11.47 13.58 14.44
CA TYR A 87 -10.41 12.81 15.08
C TYR A 87 -11.00 11.94 16.19
N SER A 88 -11.48 10.75 15.81
CA SER A 88 -11.85 9.74 16.78
C SER A 88 -10.55 9.21 17.37
N THR A 89 -10.24 9.70 18.56
CA THR A 89 -9.15 9.20 19.42
C THR A 89 -9.51 7.85 20.04
N SER A 90 -10.70 7.32 19.77
CA SER A 90 -11.12 6.00 20.22
C SER A 90 -10.15 4.92 19.72
N GLY A 91 -9.67 4.10 20.67
CA GLY A 91 -8.70 3.04 20.42
C GLY A 91 -7.26 3.51 20.16
N LEU A 92 -6.94 4.79 20.36
CA LEU A 92 -5.55 5.25 20.38
C LEU A 92 -4.92 4.93 21.73
N VAL A 93 -3.72 4.33 21.69
CA VAL A 93 -2.94 3.99 22.89
C VAL A 93 -1.51 4.48 22.75
N SER A 94 -0.86 4.72 23.88
CA SER A 94 0.56 5.06 23.94
C SER A 94 1.37 3.77 23.99
N ALA A 95 2.35 3.63 23.10
CA ALA A 95 3.24 2.47 23.04
C ALA A 95 4.71 2.92 23.07
N GLN A 96 5.56 2.12 23.69
CA GLN A 96 7.00 2.38 23.68
C GLN A 96 7.68 1.65 22.53
N VAL A 97 8.55 2.35 21.79
CA VAL A 97 9.39 1.74 20.76
C VAL A 97 10.48 0.90 21.43
N VAL A 98 10.69 -0.33 20.96
CA VAL A 98 11.70 -1.26 21.51
C VAL A 98 13.10 -0.64 21.46
N ARG A 99 13.91 -0.88 22.50
CA ARG A 99 15.28 -0.35 22.64
C ARG A 99 16.31 -1.26 21.99
N GLU A 100 16.50 -1.13 20.68
CA GLU A 100 17.52 -1.90 19.92
C GLU A 100 18.75 -1.07 19.55
N GLY A 101 18.81 0.21 19.95
CA GLY A 101 20.02 1.03 19.80
C GLY A 101 20.06 1.89 18.54
N GLY A 102 18.93 2.46 18.10
CA GLY A 102 18.94 3.46 17.04
C GLY A 102 17.59 4.12 16.79
N TYR A 103 17.02 3.84 15.61
CA TYR A 103 15.74 4.38 15.19
C TYR A 103 14.88 3.30 14.55
N THR A 104 13.60 3.34 14.87
CA THR A 104 12.57 2.57 14.19
C THR A 104 11.92 3.37 13.07
N ASN A 105 11.69 2.71 11.94
CA ASN A 105 11.08 3.32 10.76
C ASN A 105 9.56 3.26 10.84
N ILE A 106 8.92 4.42 10.71
CA ILE A 106 7.51 4.53 10.34
C ILE A 106 7.45 4.53 8.82
N ARG A 107 6.66 3.62 8.26
CA ARG A 107 6.57 3.39 6.82
C ARG A 107 5.23 3.86 6.28
N ARG A 108 5.20 4.22 4.99
CA ARG A 108 3.99 4.68 4.27
C ARG A 108 2.86 3.66 4.27
N GLY A 109 3.16 2.38 4.47
CA GLY A 109 2.18 1.30 4.41
C GLY A 109 2.62 0.08 5.21
N PRO A 110 1.73 -0.92 5.32
CA PRO A 110 1.94 -2.11 6.13
C PRO A 110 2.89 -3.10 5.44
N GLY A 111 4.19 -2.81 5.46
CA GLY A 111 5.22 -3.67 4.86
C GLY A 111 6.61 -3.04 4.87
N SER A 112 7.65 -3.85 4.85
CA SER A 112 9.05 -3.40 4.79
C SER A 112 9.41 -2.74 3.45
N ASN A 113 8.67 -3.07 2.38
CA ASN A 113 8.84 -2.49 1.04
C ASN A 113 8.28 -1.08 0.90
N TYR A 114 7.49 -0.60 1.88
CA TYR A 114 6.99 0.76 1.87
C TYR A 114 8.08 1.74 2.31
N GLY A 115 8.13 2.88 1.63
CA GLY A 115 9.10 3.93 1.94
C GLY A 115 8.89 4.53 3.33
N ILE A 116 9.98 4.99 3.92
CA ILE A 116 10.01 5.58 5.26
C ILE A 116 9.41 6.99 5.20
N VAL A 117 8.51 7.32 6.14
CA VAL A 117 7.94 8.67 6.32
C VAL A 117 8.53 9.39 7.52
N LYS A 118 8.94 8.64 8.53
CA LYS A 118 9.50 9.16 9.77
C LYS A 118 10.41 8.11 10.40
N LYS A 119 11.45 8.56 11.09
CA LYS A 119 12.25 7.75 11.99
C LYS A 119 11.94 8.17 13.41
N VAL A 120 11.73 7.22 14.30
CA VAL A 120 11.46 7.45 15.72
C VAL A 120 12.59 6.82 16.51
N ARG A 121 13.16 7.58 17.45
CA ARG A 121 14.26 7.07 18.29
C ARG A 121 13.75 5.93 19.14
N ASP A 122 14.53 4.87 19.26
CA ASP A 122 14.19 3.73 20.09
C ASP A 122 14.00 4.15 21.55
N GLY A 123 13.06 3.52 22.27
CA GLY A 123 12.63 3.92 23.60
C GLY A 123 11.68 5.12 23.65
N SER A 124 11.41 5.80 22.52
CA SER A 124 10.41 6.88 22.49
C SER A 124 9.00 6.33 22.62
N TRP A 125 8.11 7.15 23.18
CA TRP A 125 6.68 6.89 23.18
C TRP A 125 6.05 7.40 21.88
N ILE A 126 5.13 6.61 21.33
CA ILE A 126 4.33 6.97 20.15
C ILE A 126 2.86 6.62 20.39
N THR A 127 1.97 7.26 19.64
CA THR A 127 0.55 6.91 19.65
C THR A 127 0.25 5.95 18.50
N ILE A 128 -0.45 4.86 18.79
CA ILE A 128 -0.82 3.84 17.80
C ILE A 128 -2.29 3.46 17.92
N ARG A 129 -2.81 2.75 16.90
CA ARG A 129 -4.11 2.08 16.96
C ARG A 129 -3.94 0.58 16.68
N PRO A 130 -3.85 -0.26 17.72
CA PRO A 130 -3.75 -1.71 17.55
C PRO A 130 -4.98 -2.26 16.82
N ASN A 131 -4.75 -3.16 15.87
CA ASN A 131 -5.80 -3.76 15.05
C ASN A 131 -5.53 -5.25 14.77
N GLY A 132 -4.71 -5.90 15.61
CA GLY A 132 -4.30 -7.30 15.44
C GLY A 132 -3.38 -7.58 14.23
N SER A 133 -2.95 -6.56 13.49
CA SER A 133 -2.09 -6.72 12.32
C SER A 133 -0.60 -6.63 12.68
N THR A 134 0.26 -7.25 11.85
CA THR A 134 1.72 -7.17 11.96
C THR A 134 2.27 -5.75 11.72
N TRP A 135 1.47 -4.87 11.11
CA TRP A 135 1.79 -3.47 10.88
C TRP A 135 0.72 -2.59 11.50
N ILE A 136 1.13 -1.76 12.45
CA ILE A 136 0.23 -1.00 13.31
C ILE A 136 0.19 0.46 12.85
N PRO A 137 -1.00 1.04 12.63
CA PRO A 137 -1.17 2.47 12.39
C PRO A 137 -0.59 3.33 13.51
N VAL A 138 0.20 4.34 13.14
CA VAL A 138 0.84 5.32 14.03
C VAL A 138 0.18 6.69 13.83
N TYR A 139 -0.02 7.39 14.93
CA TYR A 139 -0.70 8.67 15.00
C TYR A 139 0.18 9.75 15.63
N GLN A 140 0.00 11.00 15.20
CA GLN A 140 0.60 12.18 15.80
C GLN A 140 -0.46 13.29 15.82
N GLY A 141 -0.79 13.80 17.01
CA GLY A 141 -1.88 14.78 17.17
C GLY A 141 -3.23 14.27 16.66
N GLY A 142 -3.54 12.98 16.85
CA GLY A 142 -4.77 12.36 16.35
C GLY A 142 -4.79 12.04 14.86
N ARG A 143 -3.78 12.48 14.08
CA ARG A 143 -3.66 12.21 12.64
C ARG A 143 -2.83 10.96 12.37
N HIS A 144 -3.30 10.08 11.50
CA HIS A 144 -2.53 8.94 11.04
C HIS A 144 -1.34 9.40 10.19
N ILE A 145 -0.13 8.94 10.53
CA ILE A 145 1.11 9.34 9.87
C ILE A 145 1.81 8.19 9.14
N GLY A 146 1.50 6.93 9.46
CA GLY A 146 2.10 5.76 8.80
C GLY A 146 2.02 4.51 9.67
N TYR A 147 2.83 3.50 9.37
CA TYR A 147 2.77 2.18 10.00
C TYR A 147 4.11 1.80 10.63
N ILE A 148 4.06 1.18 11.81
CA ILE A 148 5.20 0.57 12.49
C ILE A 148 5.01 -0.95 12.54
N HIS A 149 6.09 -1.71 12.49
CA HIS A 149 6.01 -3.16 12.64
C HIS A 149 5.68 -3.51 14.11
N ALA A 150 4.77 -4.45 14.34
CA ALA A 150 4.31 -4.82 15.68
C ALA A 150 5.47 -5.25 16.60
N SER A 151 6.49 -5.93 16.07
CA SER A 151 7.68 -6.32 16.85
C SER A 151 8.57 -5.16 17.30
N LYS A 152 8.27 -3.91 16.89
CA LYS A 152 9.05 -2.72 17.24
C LYS A 152 8.38 -1.86 18.30
N VAL A 153 7.23 -2.30 18.82
CA VAL A 153 6.49 -1.62 19.89
C VAL A 153 6.06 -2.63 20.95
N TYR A 154 5.91 -2.16 22.18
CA TYR A 154 5.41 -2.95 23.30
C TYR A 154 4.60 -2.07 24.26
N ASN A 155 3.93 -2.70 25.24
CA ASN A 155 3.07 -2.07 26.26
C ASN A 155 1.87 -1.31 25.67
N TYR A 156 1.00 -1.99 24.93
CA TYR A 156 -0.18 -1.41 24.30
C TYR A 156 -1.33 -2.39 24.14
#